data_AF-A0AAD6WVY0-F1
#
_entry.id   AF-A0AAD6WVY0-F1
#
_cell.length_a   1.000
_cell.length_b   1.000
_cell.length_c   1.000
_cell.angle_alpha   90.00
_cell.angle_beta   90.00
_cell.angle_gamma   90.00
#
_symmetry.space_group_name_H-M   'P 1'
#
loop_
_entity.id
_entity.type
_entity.pdbx_description
1 polymer ?
#
loop_
_entity_poly.entity_id
_entity_poly.type
_entity_poly.pdbx_seq_one_letter_code
_entity_poly.pdbx_strand_id
1 'polypeptide(L)'
;MSLEAVLPDNFAQPATIIDGGPAPGQLDIAIIGAGLVGLATAAMMRNEGHRITIFESSSFHAEIGAGIVLTPNGVKVLKKLLPKLIFENLQAVDLRTPTKPERADWNEEVPLDTFRAGFEDYGDKFLSFVKLAEKPRVWQVRAMPVIPTWIKANVALLGDAAHAMFPSFAMGLEDAAALTTLLPGETKASQIPARLKAFQDIRKPRAEHVGKLSADGMKNSKNMTSGMFDFA
;
A
#
# COMPACT_ATOMS: atom_id res chain seq x y z
N MET A 1 13.97 17.97 18.20
CA MET A 1 12.77 17.51 18.91
C MET A 1 12.67 16.02 18.63
N SER A 2 12.70 15.14 19.63
CA SER A 2 12.75 13.69 19.40
C SER A 2 11.42 13.17 18.86
N LEU A 3 11.47 12.04 18.13
CA LEU A 3 10.31 11.42 17.46
C LEU A 3 9.19 10.99 18.43
N GLU A 4 9.52 10.89 19.72
CA GLU A 4 8.67 10.37 20.81
C GLU A 4 7.46 11.26 21.11
N ALA A 5 7.48 12.55 20.73
CA ALA A 5 6.50 13.54 21.16
C ALA A 5 5.18 13.57 20.36
N VAL A 6 5.02 12.76 19.32
CA VAL A 6 3.88 12.84 18.36
C VAL A 6 2.85 11.72 18.53
N LEU A 7 3.20 10.65 19.25
CA LEU A 7 2.32 9.50 19.45
C LEU A 7 1.45 9.69 20.71
N PRO A 8 0.14 9.36 20.67
CA PRO A 8 -0.70 9.38 21.88
C PRO A 8 -0.23 8.31 22.89
N ASP A 9 -0.51 8.51 24.19
CA ASP A 9 0.09 7.75 25.30
C ASP A 9 -0.09 6.22 25.22
N ASN A 10 -1.10 5.75 24.47
CA ASN A 10 -1.36 4.33 24.21
C ASN A 10 -0.41 3.68 23.17
N PHE A 11 0.39 4.46 22.43
CA PHE A 11 1.42 3.97 21.50
C PHE A 11 2.82 3.90 22.13
N ALA A 12 3.06 4.57 23.27
CA ALA A 12 4.36 4.60 23.95
C ALA A 12 4.60 3.37 24.87
N GLN A 13 3.65 2.43 24.94
CA GLN A 13 3.83 1.18 25.68
C GLN A 13 4.89 0.32 24.95
N PRO A 14 6.02 -0.04 25.59
CA PRO A 14 6.98 -0.96 24.99
C PRO A 14 6.29 -2.29 24.68
N ALA A 15 6.73 -2.98 23.62
CA ALA A 15 6.17 -4.25 23.21
C ALA A 15 6.29 -5.28 24.34
N THR A 16 5.23 -5.41 25.15
CA THR A 16 5.22 -6.27 26.31
C THR A 16 5.35 -7.71 25.84
N ILE A 17 6.30 -8.46 26.40
CA ILE A 17 6.27 -9.92 26.29
C ILE A 17 5.07 -10.37 27.11
N ILE A 18 3.93 -10.54 26.43
CA ILE A 18 2.68 -10.99 27.04
C ILE A 18 2.83 -12.50 27.28
N ASP A 19 3.35 -12.87 28.43
CA ASP A 19 3.61 -14.27 28.85
C ASP A 19 2.32 -14.98 29.32
N GLY A 20 1.19 -14.59 28.72
CA GLY A 20 -0.13 -15.15 28.88
C GLY A 20 -0.83 -15.16 27.54
N GLY A 21 -1.69 -16.16 27.32
CA GLY A 21 -2.54 -16.22 26.12
C GLY A 21 -3.48 -15.00 26.02
N PRO A 22 -4.13 -14.81 24.85
CA PRO A 22 -5.06 -13.70 24.66
C PRO A 22 -6.16 -13.71 25.73
N ALA A 23 -6.52 -12.51 26.21
CA ALA A 23 -7.58 -12.32 27.18
C ALA A 23 -8.95 -12.83 26.64
N PRO A 24 -9.95 -13.12 27.50
CA PRO A 24 -11.28 -13.50 27.03
C PRO A 24 -11.86 -12.46 26.06
N GLY A 25 -12.23 -12.90 24.85
CA GLY A 25 -12.72 -12.01 23.78
C GLY A 25 -11.63 -11.33 22.93
N GLN A 26 -10.36 -11.53 23.25
CA GLN A 26 -9.21 -11.07 22.45
C GLN A 26 -8.82 -12.15 21.43
N LEU A 27 -8.48 -11.73 20.21
CA LEU A 27 -7.81 -12.60 19.23
C LEU A 27 -6.29 -12.42 19.32
N ASP A 28 -5.54 -13.50 19.07
CA ASP A 28 -4.10 -13.47 18.82
C ASP A 28 -3.87 -13.60 17.32
N ILE A 29 -3.33 -12.55 16.68
CA ILE A 29 -3.28 -12.39 15.23
C ILE A 29 -1.82 -12.18 14.80
N ALA A 30 -1.35 -13.09 13.95
CA ALA A 30 -0.10 -12.94 13.21
C ALA A 30 -0.33 -12.15 11.92
N ILE A 31 0.45 -11.09 11.70
CA ILE A 31 0.51 -10.33 10.45
C ILE A 31 1.88 -10.61 9.81
N ILE A 32 1.88 -11.07 8.56
CA ILE A 32 3.10 -11.37 7.80
C ILE A 32 3.30 -10.26 6.78
N GLY A 33 4.41 -9.53 6.90
CA GLY A 33 4.72 -8.33 6.13
C GLY A 33 4.34 -7.04 6.88
N ALA A 34 5.31 -6.16 7.08
CA ALA A 34 5.18 -4.84 7.67
C ALA A 34 5.17 -3.72 6.62
N GLY A 35 4.70 -4.02 5.41
CA GLY A 35 4.30 -2.99 4.45
C GLY A 35 3.13 -2.16 4.97
N LEU A 36 2.80 -1.07 4.27
CA LEU A 36 1.77 -0.10 4.66
C LEU A 36 0.44 -0.73 5.08
N VAL A 37 0.00 -1.79 4.39
CA VAL A 37 -1.24 -2.53 4.70
C VAL A 37 -1.13 -3.36 5.98
N GLY A 38 0.01 -4.01 6.21
CA GLY A 38 0.26 -4.80 7.42
C GLY A 38 0.33 -3.92 8.66
N LEU A 39 1.07 -2.81 8.59
CA LEU A 39 1.15 -1.82 9.68
C LEU A 39 -0.20 -1.14 9.97
N ALA A 40 -0.95 -0.76 8.92
CA ALA A 40 -2.29 -0.22 9.10
C ALA A 40 -3.22 -1.25 9.77
N THR A 41 -3.24 -2.49 9.29
CA THR A 41 -4.03 -3.58 9.89
C THR A 41 -3.63 -3.83 11.35
N ALA A 42 -2.33 -3.78 11.67
CA ALA A 42 -1.84 -3.96 13.03
C ALA A 42 -2.35 -2.86 13.97
N ALA A 43 -2.22 -1.59 13.58
CA ALA A 43 -2.70 -0.45 14.37
C ALA A 43 -4.23 -0.49 14.55
N MET A 44 -4.96 -0.85 13.50
CA MET A 44 -6.42 -0.98 13.54
C MET A 44 -6.89 -2.09 14.49
N MET A 45 -6.33 -3.31 14.35
CA MET A 45 -6.72 -4.44 15.20
C MET A 45 -6.26 -4.28 16.65
N ARG A 46 -5.14 -3.58 16.90
CA ARG A 46 -4.75 -3.18 18.27
C ARG A 46 -5.79 -2.25 18.91
N ASN A 47 -6.38 -1.32 18.15
CA ASN A 47 -7.44 -0.45 18.65
C ASN A 47 -8.75 -1.19 18.95
N GLU A 48 -9.04 -2.29 18.25
CA GLU A 48 -10.13 -3.24 18.59
C GLU A 48 -9.80 -4.14 19.79
N GLY A 49 -8.64 -3.95 20.43
CA GLY A 49 -8.20 -4.70 21.61
C GLY A 49 -7.51 -6.03 21.32
N HIS A 50 -7.28 -6.40 20.05
CA HIS A 50 -6.63 -7.68 19.70
C HIS A 50 -5.13 -7.68 19.99
N ARG A 51 -4.58 -8.86 20.27
CA ARG A 51 -3.13 -9.08 20.38
C ARG A 51 -2.55 -9.28 18.99
N ILE A 52 -1.64 -8.41 18.58
CA ILE A 52 -1.02 -8.45 17.26
C ILE A 52 0.49 -8.73 17.37
N THR A 53 0.95 -9.69 16.57
CA THR A 53 2.36 -10.01 16.33
C THR A 53 2.67 -9.78 14.85
N ILE A 54 3.70 -9.00 14.54
CA ILE A 54 4.11 -8.71 13.15
C ILE A 54 5.40 -9.47 12.85
N PHE A 55 5.42 -10.15 11.72
CA PHE A 55 6.59 -10.84 11.17
C PHE A 55 7.04 -10.11 9.91
N GLU A 56 8.27 -9.59 9.91
CA GLU A 56 8.90 -8.96 8.75
C GLU A 56 10.32 -9.52 8.57
N SER A 57 10.71 -9.69 7.31
CA SER A 57 12.03 -10.12 6.85
C SER A 57 13.00 -8.95 6.62
N SER A 58 12.46 -7.79 6.23
CA SER A 58 13.21 -6.54 6.07
C SER A 58 13.71 -6.03 7.43
N SER A 59 14.96 -5.59 7.45
CA SER A 59 15.55 -4.91 8.60
C SER A 59 15.20 -3.41 8.66
N PHE A 60 14.40 -2.90 7.72
CA PHE A 60 14.08 -1.46 7.55
C PHE A 60 15.30 -0.53 7.36
N HIS A 61 16.48 -1.06 7.00
CA HIS A 61 17.72 -0.27 6.89
C HIS A 61 17.78 0.70 5.69
N ALA A 62 16.76 0.72 4.83
CA ALA A 62 16.67 1.65 3.71
C ALA A 62 15.21 2.07 3.48
N GLU A 63 14.96 3.38 3.45
CA GLU A 63 13.70 3.93 2.94
C GLU A 63 13.66 3.71 1.43
N ILE A 64 12.87 2.73 1.00
CA ILE A 64 12.59 2.57 -0.42
C ILE A 64 11.56 3.64 -0.80
N GLY A 65 12.01 4.70 -1.47
CA GLY A 65 11.23 5.89 -1.85
C GLY A 65 10.12 5.64 -2.87
N ALA A 66 9.17 4.76 -2.56
CA ALA A 66 7.98 4.51 -3.35
C ALA A 66 6.96 5.64 -3.17
N GLY A 67 6.65 6.35 -4.25
CA GLY A 67 5.54 7.32 -4.25
C GLY A 67 4.19 6.60 -4.05
N ILE A 68 3.48 6.91 -2.96
CA ILE A 68 2.16 6.35 -2.67
C ILE A 68 1.07 7.31 -3.13
N VAL A 69 0.24 6.88 -4.09
CA VAL A 69 -0.91 7.67 -4.55
C VAL A 69 -2.10 7.48 -3.59
N LEU A 70 -2.29 8.43 -2.68
CA LEU A 70 -3.42 8.43 -1.75
C LEU A 70 -4.68 9.03 -2.39
N THR A 71 -5.61 8.16 -2.74
CA THR A 71 -6.94 8.54 -3.26
C THR A 71 -7.93 8.82 -2.12
N PRO A 72 -9.07 9.53 -2.35
CA PRO A 72 -9.91 10.07 -1.27
C PRO A 72 -10.46 9.05 -0.26
N ASN A 73 -10.65 7.80 -0.69
CA ASN A 73 -10.93 6.63 0.15
C ASN A 73 -9.78 6.30 1.12
N GLY A 74 -8.54 6.20 0.64
CA GLY A 74 -7.34 5.99 1.46
C GLY A 74 -7.13 7.12 2.45
N VAL A 75 -7.31 8.37 2.00
CA VAL A 75 -7.29 9.55 2.88
C VAL A 75 -8.34 9.42 3.98
N LYS A 76 -9.60 9.06 3.66
CA LYS A 76 -10.67 8.85 4.66
C LYS A 76 -10.32 7.77 5.69
N VAL A 77 -9.70 6.66 5.28
CA VAL A 77 -9.21 5.64 6.22
C VAL A 77 -8.11 6.24 7.09
N LEU A 78 -7.05 6.78 6.48
CA LEU A 78 -5.92 7.37 7.19
C LEU A 78 -6.33 8.45 8.19
N LYS A 79 -7.29 9.34 7.87
CA LYS A 79 -7.82 10.33 8.83
C LYS A 79 -8.39 9.69 10.11
N LYS A 80 -8.97 8.49 10.02
CA LYS A 80 -9.47 7.74 11.19
C LYS A 80 -8.35 7.04 11.96
N LEU A 81 -7.28 6.62 11.28
CA LEU A 81 -6.20 5.84 11.90
C LEU A 81 -5.16 6.72 12.58
N LEU A 82 -4.81 7.83 11.94
CA LEU A 82 -3.65 8.65 12.29
C LEU A 82 -4.04 10.15 12.27
N PRO A 83 -5.06 10.58 13.04
CA PRO A 83 -5.59 11.94 12.98
C PRO A 83 -4.54 13.02 13.30
N LYS A 84 -3.56 12.73 14.17
CA LYS A 84 -2.43 13.64 14.48
C LYS A 84 -1.33 13.59 13.42
N LEU A 85 -0.89 12.40 13.03
CA LEU A 85 0.29 12.20 12.17
C LEU A 85 0.16 12.88 10.79
N ILE A 86 -1.07 12.94 10.24
CA ILE A 86 -1.32 13.38 8.86
C ILE A 86 -1.40 14.90 8.72
N PHE A 87 -1.91 15.63 9.72
CA PHE A 87 -2.22 17.06 9.57
C PHE A 87 -1.23 17.99 10.25
N GLU A 88 -0.43 17.49 11.20
CA GLU A 88 0.56 18.30 11.92
C GLU A 88 1.97 18.16 11.33
N ASN A 89 2.25 17.12 10.53
CA ASN A 89 3.61 16.80 10.05
C ASN A 89 3.74 16.54 8.52
N LEU A 90 2.69 16.69 7.71
CA LEU A 90 2.84 16.58 6.25
C LEU A 90 3.42 17.87 5.65
N GLN A 91 4.71 17.83 5.27
CA GLN A 91 5.19 18.68 4.19
C GLN A 91 4.89 18.01 2.85
N ALA A 92 4.04 18.64 2.03
CA ALA A 92 3.77 18.15 0.68
C ALA A 92 4.94 18.48 -0.25
N VAL A 93 5.62 17.45 -0.76
CA VAL A 93 6.59 17.58 -1.86
C VAL A 93 6.00 16.93 -3.09
N ASP A 94 5.76 17.73 -4.13
CA ASP A 94 5.17 17.32 -5.40
C ASP A 94 6.25 16.77 -6.34
N LEU A 95 6.14 15.49 -6.70
CA LEU A 95 6.95 14.85 -7.74
C LEU A 95 6.03 14.08 -8.70
N ARG A 96 5.70 14.72 -9.83
CA ARG A 96 4.88 14.16 -10.92
C ARG A 96 5.72 13.36 -11.92
N THR A 97 5.36 12.10 -12.13
CA THR A 97 5.90 11.18 -13.17
C THR A 97 5.13 11.28 -14.50
N PRO A 98 5.78 11.01 -15.65
CA PRO A 98 5.56 9.74 -16.37
C PRO A 98 6.89 9.05 -16.83
N THR A 99 6.83 8.11 -17.79
CA THR A 99 7.86 7.09 -18.10
C THR A 99 7.94 6.81 -19.64
N LYS A 100 8.86 6.05 -20.27
CA LYS A 100 9.61 4.83 -19.83
C LYS A 100 10.63 4.33 -20.91
N PRO A 101 11.77 3.69 -20.55
CA PRO A 101 12.50 2.75 -21.44
C PRO A 101 12.45 1.27 -20.98
N GLU A 102 12.95 0.33 -21.80
CA GLU A 102 12.82 -1.13 -21.58
C GLU A 102 13.93 -1.79 -20.74
N ARG A 103 13.51 -2.86 -20.02
CA ARG A 103 14.28 -3.95 -19.38
C ARG A 103 15.69 -3.64 -18.83
N ALA A 104 15.71 -3.10 -17.61
CA ALA A 104 16.66 -3.51 -16.56
C ALA A 104 15.91 -4.38 -15.52
N ASP A 105 16.60 -5.12 -14.66
CA ASP A 105 15.98 -5.97 -13.64
C ASP A 105 15.43 -5.16 -12.44
N TRP A 106 14.78 -5.82 -11.48
CA TRP A 106 13.95 -5.13 -10.48
C TRP A 106 14.75 -4.21 -9.53
N ASN A 107 14.41 -2.91 -9.53
CA ASN A 107 14.99 -1.86 -8.69
C ASN A 107 16.49 -1.57 -8.93
N GLU A 108 16.98 -1.88 -10.12
CA GLU A 108 18.33 -1.50 -10.55
C GLU A 108 18.48 0.00 -10.81
N GLU A 109 19.70 0.49 -10.58
CA GLU A 109 20.12 1.85 -10.93
C GLU A 109 20.43 1.92 -12.43
N VAL A 110 19.92 2.95 -13.10
CA VAL A 110 20.06 3.14 -14.54
C VAL A 110 21.08 4.26 -14.81
N PRO A 111 21.96 4.12 -15.82
CA PRO A 111 22.85 5.20 -16.22
C PRO A 111 22.08 6.50 -16.51
N LEU A 112 22.59 7.63 -16.01
CA LEU A 112 21.92 8.93 -16.13
C LEU A 112 21.58 9.31 -17.57
N ASP A 113 22.45 8.96 -18.52
CA ASP A 113 22.23 9.30 -19.93
C ASP A 113 21.10 8.44 -20.55
N THR A 114 21.01 7.16 -20.18
CA THR A 114 19.88 6.29 -20.56
C THR A 114 18.56 6.77 -19.95
N PHE A 115 18.58 7.28 -18.72
CA PHE A 115 17.41 7.90 -18.10
C PHE A 115 17.02 9.22 -18.80
N ARG A 116 17.98 10.09 -19.11
CA ARG A 116 17.75 11.39 -19.77
C ARG A 116 17.24 11.26 -21.20
N ALA A 117 17.77 10.30 -21.97
CA ALA A 117 17.31 10.02 -23.33
C ALA A 117 15.82 9.64 -23.39
N GLY A 118 15.28 9.01 -22.34
CA GLY A 118 13.86 8.65 -22.25
C GLY A 118 12.87 9.82 -22.10
N PHE A 119 13.36 11.08 -22.13
CA PHE A 119 12.55 12.29 -22.00
C PHE A 119 12.96 13.41 -22.98
N GLU A 120 13.80 13.12 -23.98
CA GLU A 120 14.37 14.15 -24.88
C GLU A 120 13.32 14.92 -25.69
N ASP A 121 12.13 14.35 -25.86
CA ASP A 121 10.94 14.90 -26.53
C ASP A 121 10.08 15.80 -25.62
N TYR A 122 10.39 15.90 -24.32
CA TYR A 122 9.64 16.71 -23.37
C TYR A 122 10.11 18.17 -23.37
N GLY A 123 9.19 19.11 -23.10
CA GLY A 123 9.53 20.54 -23.07
C GLY A 123 10.54 20.93 -21.98
N ASP A 124 11.28 22.01 -22.22
CA ASP A 124 12.42 22.47 -21.39
C ASP A 124 12.16 22.53 -19.88
N LYS A 125 10.93 22.92 -19.48
CA LYS A 125 10.52 23.01 -18.09
C LYS A 125 10.40 21.65 -17.40
N PHE A 126 10.18 20.56 -18.15
CA PHE A 126 10.26 19.20 -17.63
C PHE A 126 11.70 18.69 -17.64
N LEU A 127 12.43 18.93 -18.73
CA LEU A 127 13.86 18.58 -18.86
C LEU A 127 14.74 19.22 -17.77
N SER A 128 14.39 20.40 -17.26
CA SER A 128 15.11 21.02 -16.14
C SER A 128 15.02 20.20 -14.84
N PHE A 129 13.91 19.48 -14.60
CA PHE A 129 13.80 18.54 -13.47
C PHE A 129 14.54 17.23 -13.74
N VAL A 130 14.49 16.70 -14.98
CA VAL A 130 15.23 15.49 -15.38
C VAL A 130 16.74 15.63 -15.15
N LYS A 131 17.28 16.85 -15.32
CA LYS A 131 18.69 17.17 -15.04
C LYS A 131 19.09 17.06 -13.57
N LEU A 132 18.14 17.16 -12.62
CA LEU A 132 18.37 17.06 -11.17
C LEU A 132 18.48 15.61 -10.67
N ALA A 133 18.20 14.61 -11.50
CA ALA A 133 18.38 13.21 -11.12
C ALA A 133 19.88 12.87 -11.00
N GLU A 134 20.23 12.16 -9.92
CA GLU A 134 21.59 11.65 -9.68
C GLU A 134 21.69 10.13 -9.87
N LYS A 135 20.73 9.37 -9.31
CA LYS A 135 20.71 7.90 -9.30
C LYS A 135 19.32 7.35 -9.65
N PRO A 136 18.87 7.49 -10.91
CA PRO A 136 17.54 7.05 -11.31
C PRO A 136 17.44 5.52 -11.23
N ARG A 137 16.30 5.01 -10.76
CA ARG A 137 16.03 3.58 -10.58
C ARG A 137 14.78 3.16 -11.32
N VAL A 138 14.78 1.95 -11.89
CA VAL A 138 13.62 1.43 -12.62
C VAL A 138 12.72 0.60 -11.73
N TRP A 139 11.50 1.11 -11.56
CA TRP A 139 10.40 0.43 -10.90
C TRP A 139 9.56 -0.30 -11.93
N GLN A 140 9.78 -1.60 -12.06
CA GLN A 140 8.91 -2.45 -12.86
C GLN A 140 7.54 -2.60 -12.20
N VAL A 141 6.60 -1.76 -12.62
CA VAL A 141 5.19 -1.93 -12.28
C VAL A 141 4.70 -3.30 -12.78
N ARG A 142 4.22 -4.11 -11.84
CA ARG A 142 3.68 -5.45 -12.08
C ARG A 142 2.28 -5.54 -11.46
N ALA A 143 1.41 -6.30 -12.10
CA ALA A 143 0.10 -6.65 -11.59
C ALA A 143 -0.02 -8.18 -11.48
N MET A 144 -0.77 -8.65 -10.50
CA MET A 144 -0.99 -10.06 -10.20
C MET A 144 -2.27 -10.55 -10.88
N PRO A 145 -2.32 -11.80 -11.39
CA PRO A 145 -3.56 -12.39 -11.88
C PRO A 145 -4.59 -12.52 -10.76
N VAL A 146 -5.88 -12.52 -11.12
CA VAL A 146 -6.97 -12.76 -10.18
C VAL A 146 -6.85 -14.15 -9.57
N ILE A 147 -6.57 -14.23 -8.26
CA ILE A 147 -6.57 -15.49 -7.51
C ILE A 147 -7.99 -15.94 -7.16
N PRO A 148 -8.26 -17.26 -7.07
CA PRO A 148 -9.61 -17.78 -6.85
C PRO A 148 -10.16 -17.49 -5.45
N THR A 149 -9.30 -17.51 -4.43
CA THR A 149 -9.65 -17.23 -3.03
C THR A 149 -8.57 -16.35 -2.40
N TRP A 150 -8.97 -15.45 -1.52
CA TRP A 150 -8.12 -14.67 -0.63
C TRP A 150 -8.00 -15.31 0.76
N ILE A 151 -8.84 -16.31 1.06
CA ILE A 151 -8.98 -16.87 2.40
C ILE A 151 -8.82 -18.40 2.43
N LYS A 152 -8.35 -18.92 3.56
CA LYS A 152 -8.32 -20.35 3.86
C LYS A 152 -8.32 -20.55 5.38
N ALA A 153 -9.36 -21.22 5.91
CA ALA A 153 -9.57 -21.37 7.35
C ALA A 153 -9.52 -20.01 8.08
N ASN A 154 -8.50 -19.78 8.92
CA ASN A 154 -8.30 -18.54 9.68
C ASN A 154 -7.25 -17.60 9.06
N VAL A 155 -6.85 -17.83 7.80
CA VAL A 155 -5.88 -17.02 7.06
C VAL A 155 -6.60 -16.19 6.00
N ALA A 156 -6.20 -14.93 5.85
CA ALA A 156 -6.65 -14.02 4.79
C ALA A 156 -5.46 -13.26 4.16
N LEU A 157 -5.57 -12.96 2.87
CA LEU A 157 -4.65 -12.12 2.11
C LEU A 157 -5.20 -10.70 1.98
N LEU A 158 -4.34 -9.69 2.06
CA LEU A 158 -4.68 -8.26 1.97
C LEU A 158 -3.68 -7.53 1.06
N GLY A 159 -4.11 -6.40 0.46
CA GLY A 159 -3.25 -5.56 -0.38
C GLY A 159 -2.61 -6.34 -1.53
N ASP A 160 -1.35 -6.04 -1.81
CA ASP A 160 -0.61 -6.60 -2.96
C ASP A 160 -0.52 -8.13 -2.93
N ALA A 161 -0.52 -8.77 -1.75
CA ALA A 161 -0.54 -10.22 -1.61
C ALA A 161 -1.86 -10.87 -2.09
N ALA A 162 -2.93 -10.08 -2.23
CA ALA A 162 -4.24 -10.51 -2.71
C ALA A 162 -4.61 -9.97 -4.10
N HIS A 163 -4.15 -8.76 -4.44
CA HIS A 163 -4.60 -8.02 -5.64
C HIS A 163 -3.63 -6.93 -6.14
N ALA A 164 -2.31 -7.17 -6.11
CA ALA A 164 -1.33 -6.23 -6.68
C ALA A 164 -1.75 -5.77 -8.10
N MET A 165 -1.84 -4.46 -8.30
CA MET A 165 -2.38 -3.84 -9.52
C MET A 165 -1.55 -2.62 -9.94
N PHE A 166 -1.80 -2.08 -11.13
CA PHE A 166 -1.08 -0.89 -11.59
C PHE A 166 -1.32 0.31 -10.63
N PRO A 167 -0.32 1.20 -10.40
CA PRO A 167 -0.32 2.23 -9.35
C PRO A 167 -1.53 3.14 -9.39
N SER A 168 -2.54 2.77 -8.62
CA SER A 168 -3.82 3.44 -8.60
C SER A 168 -4.61 2.93 -7.41
N PHE A 169 -5.15 3.89 -6.64
CA PHE A 169 -6.06 3.67 -5.53
C PHE A 169 -5.46 2.96 -4.30
N ALA A 170 -5.72 3.55 -3.12
CA ALA A 170 -5.26 3.07 -1.82
C ALA A 170 -6.01 1.82 -1.32
N MET A 171 -6.14 0.79 -2.16
CA MET A 171 -7.02 -0.38 -1.96
C MET A 171 -6.66 -1.21 -0.73
N GLY A 172 -5.36 -1.37 -0.42
CA GLY A 172 -4.92 -2.09 0.76
C GLY A 172 -5.36 -1.43 2.10
N LEU A 173 -5.53 -0.10 2.13
CA LEU A 173 -6.08 0.59 3.31
C LEU A 173 -7.58 0.34 3.47
N GLU A 174 -8.34 0.21 2.37
CA GLU A 174 -9.73 -0.25 2.45
C GLU A 174 -9.83 -1.69 2.96
N ASP A 175 -8.86 -2.57 2.64
CA ASP A 175 -8.84 -3.95 3.14
C ASP A 175 -8.61 -3.99 4.66
N ALA A 176 -7.57 -3.30 5.14
CA ALA A 176 -7.27 -3.19 6.57
C ALA A 176 -8.50 -2.72 7.35
N ALA A 177 -9.19 -1.70 6.83
CA ALA A 177 -10.41 -1.16 7.44
C ALA A 177 -11.59 -2.13 7.41
N ALA A 178 -11.84 -2.79 6.28
CA ALA A 178 -12.92 -3.76 6.15
C ALA A 178 -12.70 -5.00 7.03
N LEU A 179 -11.48 -5.54 7.04
CA LEU A 179 -11.15 -6.71 7.85
C LEU A 179 -11.29 -6.41 9.35
N THR A 180 -10.80 -5.25 9.79
CA THR A 180 -10.94 -4.81 11.20
C THR A 180 -12.41 -4.64 11.58
N THR A 181 -13.21 -3.97 10.74
CA THR A 181 -14.65 -3.80 10.99
C THR A 181 -15.38 -5.15 11.10
N LEU A 182 -14.89 -6.18 10.40
CA LEU A 182 -15.44 -7.54 10.44
C LEU A 182 -14.85 -8.42 11.56
N LEU A 183 -13.78 -7.98 12.23
CA LEU A 183 -13.16 -8.63 13.38
C LEU A 183 -13.07 -7.64 14.58
N PRO A 184 -14.21 -7.14 15.10
CA PRO A 184 -14.20 -6.29 16.29
C PRO A 184 -13.74 -7.07 17.53
N GLY A 185 -13.52 -6.35 18.63
CA GLY A 185 -13.39 -6.93 19.97
C GLY A 185 -14.50 -7.95 20.29
N GLU A 186 -14.20 -8.90 21.17
CA GLU A 186 -15.08 -10.02 21.56
C GLU A 186 -15.42 -11.04 20.44
N THR A 187 -14.80 -10.93 19.26
CA THR A 187 -14.96 -11.92 18.18
C THR A 187 -14.51 -13.31 18.64
N LYS A 188 -15.42 -14.29 18.56
CA LYS A 188 -15.13 -15.69 18.93
C LYS A 188 -14.40 -16.41 17.80
N ALA A 189 -13.46 -17.30 18.14
CA ALA A 189 -12.68 -18.07 17.16
C ALA A 189 -13.54 -18.83 16.13
N SER A 190 -14.69 -19.36 16.55
CA SER A 190 -15.66 -20.05 15.67
C SER A 190 -16.32 -19.14 14.63
N GLN A 191 -16.29 -17.82 14.82
CA GLN A 191 -16.84 -16.84 13.86
C GLN A 191 -15.83 -16.42 12.79
N ILE A 192 -14.53 -16.69 12.99
CA ILE A 192 -13.46 -16.21 12.09
C ILE A 192 -13.70 -16.65 10.63
N PRO A 193 -13.97 -17.93 10.31
CA PRO A 193 -14.14 -18.33 8.91
C PRO A 193 -15.30 -17.61 8.20
N ALA A 194 -16.40 -17.35 8.91
CA ALA A 194 -17.55 -16.64 8.36
C ALA A 194 -17.26 -15.14 8.15
N ARG A 195 -16.54 -14.51 9.08
CA ARG A 195 -16.12 -13.10 9.00
C ARG A 195 -15.06 -12.88 7.90
N LEU A 196 -14.12 -13.81 7.75
CA LEU A 196 -13.16 -13.81 6.64
C LEU A 196 -13.86 -14.03 5.28
N LYS A 197 -14.90 -14.87 5.21
CA LYS A 197 -15.73 -15.00 4.01
C LYS A 197 -16.42 -13.68 3.66
N ALA A 198 -17.05 -13.01 4.62
CA ALA A 198 -17.66 -11.69 4.41
C ALA A 198 -16.64 -10.65 3.93
N PHE A 199 -15.41 -10.66 4.48
CA PHE A 199 -14.32 -9.80 4.02
C PHE A 199 -14.01 -10.03 2.54
N GLN A 200 -13.82 -11.28 2.12
CA GLN A 200 -13.58 -11.62 0.72
C GLN A 200 -14.75 -11.22 -0.16
N ASP A 201 -15.99 -11.58 0.20
CA ASP A 201 -17.18 -11.34 -0.61
C ASP A 201 -17.40 -9.83 -0.86
N ILE A 202 -17.03 -8.97 0.08
CA ILE A 202 -17.11 -7.50 -0.04
C ILE A 202 -15.92 -6.92 -0.82
N ARG A 203 -14.70 -7.39 -0.54
CA ARG A 203 -13.46 -6.75 -1.01
C ARG A 203 -13.00 -7.24 -2.38
N LYS A 204 -13.10 -8.54 -2.65
CA LYS A 204 -12.60 -9.17 -3.88
C LYS A 204 -13.25 -8.60 -5.15
N PRO A 205 -14.59 -8.47 -5.26
CA PRO A 205 -15.22 -7.87 -6.43
C PRO A 205 -14.80 -6.42 -6.66
N ARG A 206 -14.60 -5.65 -5.58
CA ARG A 206 -14.16 -4.26 -5.66
C ARG A 206 -12.70 -4.15 -6.12
N ALA A 207 -11.80 -4.97 -5.59
CA ALA A 207 -10.40 -4.98 -6.01
C ALA A 207 -10.24 -5.45 -7.47
N GLU A 208 -10.99 -6.46 -7.90
CA GLU A 208 -11.00 -6.90 -9.32
C GLU A 208 -11.52 -5.82 -10.25
N HIS A 209 -12.61 -5.12 -9.90
CA HIS A 209 -13.14 -4.03 -10.69
C HIS A 209 -12.12 -2.88 -10.83
N VAL A 210 -11.48 -2.48 -9.73
CA VAL A 210 -10.45 -1.43 -9.73
C VAL A 210 -9.19 -1.87 -10.49
N GLY A 211 -8.73 -3.10 -10.30
CA GLY A 211 -7.59 -3.66 -11.02
C GLY A 211 -7.83 -3.74 -12.53
N LYS A 212 -9.06 -4.09 -12.95
CA LYS A 212 -9.47 -4.04 -14.36
C LYS A 212 -9.46 -2.61 -14.90
N LEU A 213 -10.11 -1.66 -14.22
CA LEU A 213 -10.12 -0.25 -14.63
C LEU A 213 -8.70 0.32 -14.74
N SER A 214 -7.82 -0.06 -13.83
CA SER A 214 -6.42 0.35 -13.82
C SER A 214 -5.63 -0.21 -15.01
N ALA A 215 -5.79 -1.52 -15.30
CA ALA A 215 -5.19 -2.15 -16.46
C ALA A 215 -5.74 -1.60 -17.79
N ASP A 216 -7.04 -1.31 -17.87
CA ASP A 216 -7.66 -0.73 -19.06
C ASP A 216 -7.27 0.76 -19.23
N GLY A 217 -7.11 1.52 -18.14
CA GLY A 217 -6.52 2.86 -18.15
C GLY A 217 -5.07 2.87 -18.65
N MET A 218 -4.26 1.89 -18.24
CA MET A 218 -2.88 1.72 -18.73
C MET A 218 -2.83 1.34 -20.23
N LYS A 219 -3.80 0.55 -20.74
CA LYS A 219 -3.94 0.30 -22.18
C LYS A 219 -4.36 1.56 -22.94
N ASN A 220 -5.36 2.28 -22.43
CA ASN A 220 -5.88 3.49 -23.06
C ASN A 220 -4.88 4.66 -23.00
N SER A 221 -3.99 4.69 -22.01
CA SER A 221 -2.84 5.61 -21.96
C SER A 221 -1.93 5.45 -23.17
N LYS A 222 -1.68 4.22 -23.66
CA LYS A 222 -0.94 3.99 -24.91
C LYS A 222 -1.67 4.54 -26.14
N ASN A 223 -3.00 4.57 -26.09
CA ASN A 223 -3.83 5.12 -27.17
C ASN A 223 -4.00 6.66 -27.06
N MET A 224 -3.85 7.25 -25.87
CA MET A 224 -3.80 8.72 -25.71
C MET A 224 -2.49 9.31 -26.26
N THR A 225 -1.38 8.57 -26.19
CA THR A 225 -0.14 8.95 -26.89
C THR A 225 -0.17 8.71 -28.40
N SER A 226 -1.14 7.93 -28.92
CA SER A 226 -1.28 7.67 -30.37
C SER A 226 -2.35 8.52 -31.06
N GLY A 227 -2.89 9.54 -30.38
CA GLY A 227 -4.03 10.34 -30.87
C GLY A 227 -3.84 11.86 -30.80
N MET A 228 -2.61 12.34 -30.55
CA MET A 228 -2.29 13.78 -30.53
C MET A 228 -1.16 14.16 -31.50
N PHE A 229 -0.77 13.22 -32.38
CA PHE A 229 0.14 13.44 -33.51
C PHE A 229 -0.36 12.65 -34.72
N ASP A 230 -1.33 13.20 -35.45
CA ASP A 230 -1.61 12.75 -36.81
C ASP A 230 -0.44 13.18 -37.72
N PHE A 231 0.21 12.19 -38.33
CA PHE A 231 1.15 12.38 -39.44
C PHE A 231 0.71 11.52 -40.64
N ALA A 232 -0.39 11.94 -41.29
CA ALA A 232 -0.67 11.74 -42.71
C ALA A 232 -1.83 12.65 -43.14
#